data_AF-A0A388KEW4-F1
#
_entry.id   AF-A0A388KEW4-F1
#
_cell.length_a   1.000
_cell.length_b   1.000
_cell.length_c   1.000
_cell.angle_alpha   90.00
_cell.angle_beta   90.00
_cell.angle_gamma   90.00
#
_symmetry.space_group_name_H-M   'P 1'
#
loop_
_entity.id
_entity.type
_entity.pdbx_description
1 polymer ?
#
loop_
_entity_poly.entity_id
_entity_poly.type
_entity_poly.pdbx_seq_one_letter_code
_entity_poly.pdbx_strand_id
1 'polypeptide(L)'
;MDLPSSTSRSFLGKRGFSEDECVALSDHEDGTASGRRSPVRRRLGEQREADTDDDESCVFSKLIREGGCTPSLSEGGGYVVENSRKLRNFLEARLVSSGPDRLRQQFLKALEKRLSDPELLRRLLLPLGGATHGLLPTGESLVRILLNIPILQSVLMKMLLEKLPEHITEADEDSAQQPDAPFTSPGGVPVVYSLPRLIINQFRWLDFIIDGPALTRKLLEIVPICPLLIKRDIIGILPEVIVDADHELVVRALEDLLDEDTRLVASVLDAFANLTLAEELTLQVVFKAMNSLRTADADDLPVVVRFLLQSTTPCTFREVVQEIRRNLNFLTFENPSESSKTAKWKQKAVSAYSEALVLEAIRYVLRFRKELCDVFLKEIKAVERQKNHKVIDFWVLLVVHANGGLHRKAAETILRKKIVQGQLGDYLLQSSIHKKAESLKDYFPTLLNISETFMRAREAAVRQFACKTYALLFESFADSYHRQEVLAALITHTGSVNNEEVGPSMETLVSLATTFPHELLPFANFIKGT
;
A
#
# COMPACT_ATOMS: atom_id res chain seq x y z
N MET A 1 -33.02 -27.49 -30.46
CA MET A 1 -33.19 -28.04 -29.11
C MET A 1 -31.84 -28.13 -28.43
N ASP A 2 -31.40 -27.22 -27.58
CA ASP A 2 -31.35 -25.76 -27.64
C ASP A 2 -30.16 -25.39 -26.74
N LEU A 3 -29.28 -24.52 -27.24
CA LEU A 3 -28.26 -23.86 -26.43
C LEU A 3 -28.92 -22.81 -25.54
N PRO A 4 -28.32 -22.49 -24.38
CA PRO A 4 -28.37 -21.11 -23.93
C PRO A 4 -26.99 -20.52 -23.63
N SER A 5 -26.94 -19.24 -23.99
CA SER A 5 -25.89 -18.24 -23.93
C SER A 5 -25.61 -17.75 -22.50
N SER A 6 -24.33 -17.52 -22.18
CA SER A 6 -23.90 -16.80 -20.98
C SER A 6 -23.63 -15.33 -21.31
N THR A 7 -24.51 -14.44 -20.87
CA THR A 7 -24.34 -12.99 -20.95
C THR A 7 -23.88 -12.46 -19.59
N SER A 8 -22.66 -11.92 -19.56
CA SER A 8 -22.11 -11.13 -18.46
C SER A 8 -22.97 -9.89 -18.17
N ARG A 9 -23.31 -9.65 -16.90
CA ARG A 9 -23.85 -8.36 -16.44
C ARG A 9 -23.14 -7.87 -15.19
N SER A 10 -22.47 -6.74 -15.37
CA SER A 10 -21.95 -5.80 -14.40
C SER A 10 -23.04 -5.24 -13.48
N PHE A 11 -22.79 -5.25 -12.16
CA PHE A 11 -23.60 -4.54 -11.17
C PHE A 11 -22.85 -3.27 -10.73
N LEU A 12 -23.34 -2.10 -11.18
CA LEU A 12 -23.03 -0.77 -10.66
C LEU A 12 -24.28 -0.25 -9.96
N GLY A 13 -24.25 -0.23 -8.62
CA GLY A 13 -25.32 0.31 -7.79
C GLY A 13 -25.27 1.83 -7.73
N LYS A 14 -26.22 2.49 -8.40
CA LYS A 14 -26.53 3.91 -8.22
C LYS A 14 -27.22 4.10 -6.87
N ARG A 15 -26.72 4.99 -6.01
CA ARG A 15 -27.51 5.65 -4.96
C ARG A 15 -27.72 7.10 -5.37
N GLY A 16 -28.98 7.47 -5.56
CA GLY A 16 -29.39 8.83 -5.83
C GLY A 16 -29.32 9.70 -4.57
N PHE A 17 -29.03 10.97 -4.77
CA PHE A 17 -29.29 12.03 -3.80
C PHE A 17 -30.28 13.00 -4.44
N SER A 18 -31.37 13.23 -3.70
CA SER A 18 -32.45 14.14 -4.04
C SER A 18 -31.98 15.58 -3.83
N GLU A 19 -32.24 16.42 -4.83
CA GLU A 19 -32.36 17.87 -4.66
C GLU A 19 -33.67 18.14 -3.92
N ASP A 20 -33.64 19.07 -2.95
CA ASP A 20 -34.69 20.04 -2.60
C ASP A 20 -34.40 20.61 -1.20
N GLU A 21 -33.99 21.87 -1.13
CA GLU A 21 -34.63 22.90 -0.30
C GLU A 21 -33.86 24.24 -0.40
N CYS A 22 -34.41 25.14 -1.22
CA CYS A 22 -34.18 26.58 -1.15
C CYS A 22 -35.08 27.18 -0.08
N VAL A 23 -34.54 27.89 0.91
CA VAL A 23 -35.29 28.92 1.65
C VAL A 23 -34.43 30.18 1.81
N ALA A 24 -34.97 31.27 1.30
CA ALA A 24 -34.46 32.62 1.38
C ALA A 24 -34.66 33.23 2.78
N LEU A 25 -33.74 34.07 3.23
CA LEU A 25 -34.00 35.14 4.20
C LEU A 25 -33.22 36.39 3.80
N SER A 26 -33.97 37.46 3.54
CA SER A 26 -33.57 38.83 3.24
C SER A 26 -33.48 39.69 4.50
N ASP A 27 -32.57 40.65 4.45
CA ASP A 27 -32.57 42.02 4.99
C ASP A 27 -32.79 42.30 6.49
N HIS A 28 -31.79 42.95 7.10
CA HIS A 28 -31.99 44.24 7.77
C HIS A 28 -30.70 45.08 7.86
N GLU A 29 -30.94 46.39 7.84
CA GLU A 29 -30.08 47.53 7.54
C GLU A 29 -29.04 47.94 8.61
N ASP A 30 -28.12 48.77 8.11
CA ASP A 30 -27.72 50.08 8.64
C ASP A 30 -26.39 50.27 9.38
N GLY A 31 -25.61 51.24 8.87
CA GLY A 31 -24.34 51.68 9.45
C GLY A 31 -23.52 52.57 8.51
N THR A 32 -24.03 53.76 8.19
CA THR A 32 -23.30 54.83 7.49
C THR A 32 -22.24 55.49 8.39
N ALA A 33 -21.02 55.67 7.89
CA ALA A 33 -20.10 56.73 8.36
C ALA A 33 -19.11 57.16 7.27
N SER A 34 -19.33 58.38 6.79
CA SER A 34 -18.51 59.14 5.83
C SER A 34 -17.19 59.62 6.46
N GLY A 35 -16.10 59.65 5.68
CA GLY A 35 -14.80 60.13 6.16
C GLY A 35 -13.71 60.35 5.12
N ARG A 36 -13.85 61.42 4.32
CA ARG A 36 -12.78 62.26 3.72
C ARG A 36 -11.82 61.67 2.68
N ARG A 37 -12.02 62.12 1.43
CA ARG A 37 -10.98 62.27 0.40
C ARG A 37 -10.04 63.43 0.73
N SER A 38 -8.75 63.26 0.44
CA SER A 38 -7.87 64.33 -0.07
C SER A 38 -6.80 63.70 -0.99
N PRO A 39 -6.51 64.29 -2.17
CA PRO A 39 -5.67 63.70 -3.22
C PRO A 39 -4.20 64.14 -3.09
N VAL A 40 -3.36 63.82 -4.10
CA VAL A 40 -1.93 64.18 -4.34
C VAL A 40 -1.03 62.94 -4.20
N ARG A 41 -0.25 62.45 -5.17
CA ARG A 41 0.32 63.02 -6.42
C ARG A 41 0.69 61.86 -7.37
N ARG A 42 0.40 62.03 -8.65
CA ARG A 42 0.97 61.22 -9.75
C ARG A 42 2.50 61.25 -9.70
N ARG A 43 3.16 60.09 -9.68
CA ARG A 43 4.45 59.89 -10.33
C ARG A 43 4.21 59.01 -11.54
N LEU A 44 4.18 59.67 -12.69
CA LEU A 44 4.38 59.06 -14.00
C LEU A 44 5.81 58.56 -14.08
N GLY A 45 6.01 57.41 -14.71
CA GLY A 45 7.28 57.01 -15.28
C GLY A 45 8.01 55.93 -14.50
N GLU A 46 7.51 54.70 -14.60
CA GLU A 46 8.34 53.51 -14.78
C GLU A 46 7.38 52.45 -15.36
N GLN A 47 7.41 52.36 -16.69
CA GLN A 47 6.76 51.29 -17.43
C GLN A 47 7.33 49.98 -16.90
N ARG A 48 6.56 49.26 -16.07
CA ARG A 48 6.71 47.82 -16.00
C ARG A 48 6.30 47.32 -17.37
N GLU A 49 7.30 47.00 -18.19
CA GLU A 49 7.14 46.15 -19.36
C GLU A 49 6.40 44.90 -18.88
N ALA A 50 5.11 44.86 -19.20
CA ALA A 50 4.39 43.62 -19.23
C ALA A 50 5.02 42.83 -20.38
N ASP A 51 5.83 41.83 -20.06
CA ASP A 51 6.27 40.78 -20.97
C ASP A 51 5.03 39.97 -21.40
N THR A 52 4.20 40.57 -22.23
CA THR A 52 3.21 39.87 -23.05
C THR A 52 3.94 39.29 -24.24
N ASP A 53 4.31 38.02 -24.10
CA ASP A 53 4.25 36.98 -25.15
C ASP A 53 4.62 37.43 -26.57
N ASP A 54 5.90 37.35 -26.89
CA ASP A 54 6.43 37.45 -28.27
C ASP A 54 6.20 36.16 -29.10
N ASP A 55 5.20 35.31 -28.75
CA ASP A 55 5.04 33.93 -29.27
C ASP A 55 3.77 33.68 -30.10
N GLU A 56 3.05 34.72 -30.55
CA GLU A 56 1.95 34.55 -31.53
C GLU A 56 2.43 34.11 -32.92
N SER A 57 3.73 34.30 -33.21
CA SER A 57 4.32 33.90 -34.49
C SER A 57 4.73 32.42 -34.55
N CYS A 58 4.82 31.76 -33.40
CA CYS A 58 5.39 30.43 -33.24
C CYS A 58 4.51 29.33 -33.82
N VAL A 59 5.13 28.42 -34.59
CA VAL A 59 4.46 27.31 -35.28
C VAL A 59 3.67 26.42 -34.31
N PHE A 60 4.19 26.24 -33.08
CA PHE A 60 3.49 25.49 -32.03
C PHE A 60 2.17 26.15 -31.65
N SER A 61 2.20 27.41 -31.20
CA SER A 61 1.01 28.15 -30.74
C SER A 61 -0.07 28.23 -31.82
N LYS A 62 0.32 28.43 -33.09
CA LYS A 62 -0.61 28.46 -34.22
C LYS A 62 -1.33 27.12 -34.42
N LEU A 63 -0.59 26.01 -34.49
CA LEU A 63 -1.18 24.69 -34.71
C LEU A 63 -2.04 24.23 -33.53
N ILE A 64 -1.63 24.53 -32.29
CA ILE A 64 -2.42 24.21 -31.09
C ILE A 64 -3.74 25.01 -31.09
N ARG A 65 -3.71 26.30 -31.41
CA ARG A 65 -4.92 27.15 -31.52
C ARG A 65 -5.84 26.71 -32.68
N GLU A 66 -5.28 26.41 -33.86
CA GLU A 66 -6.04 25.88 -35.01
C GLU A 66 -6.75 24.56 -34.68
N GLY A 67 -6.15 23.74 -33.82
CA GLY A 67 -6.73 22.50 -33.32
C GLY A 67 -7.77 22.68 -32.20
N GLY A 68 -8.12 23.91 -31.82
CA GLY A 68 -9.13 24.21 -30.78
C GLY A 68 -8.59 24.10 -29.35
N CYS A 69 -7.28 24.28 -29.15
CA CYS A 69 -6.62 24.29 -27.84
C CYS A 69 -6.07 25.69 -27.53
N THR A 70 -6.40 26.22 -26.35
CA THR A 70 -5.95 27.55 -25.91
C THR A 70 -5.40 27.50 -24.49
N PRO A 71 -4.43 28.36 -24.13
CA PRO A 71 -3.98 28.46 -22.74
C PRO A 71 -5.12 28.99 -21.86
N SER A 72 -5.24 28.47 -20.64
CA SER A 72 -6.22 28.97 -19.66
C SER A 72 -5.94 30.43 -19.32
N LEU A 73 -7.00 31.20 -19.11
CA LEU A 73 -6.93 32.60 -18.66
C LEU A 73 -6.66 32.73 -17.15
N SER A 74 -6.74 31.63 -16.40
CA SER A 74 -6.43 31.62 -14.97
C SER A 74 -4.91 31.65 -14.73
N GLU A 75 -4.43 32.47 -13.80
CA GLU A 75 -3.02 32.46 -13.39
C GLU A 75 -2.60 31.05 -12.93
N GLY A 76 -1.55 30.49 -13.55
CA GLY A 76 -1.07 29.13 -13.29
C GLY A 76 -1.96 28.00 -13.84
N GLY A 77 -2.95 28.32 -14.69
CA GLY A 77 -3.79 27.33 -15.36
C GLY A 77 -3.10 26.63 -16.53
N GLY A 78 -3.46 25.37 -16.78
CA GLY A 78 -3.00 24.60 -17.93
C GLY A 78 -3.67 25.01 -19.25
N TYR A 79 -3.92 24.05 -20.14
CA TYR A 79 -4.60 24.29 -21.42
C TYR A 79 -6.09 23.90 -21.35
N VAL A 80 -6.90 24.49 -22.23
CA VAL A 80 -8.32 24.18 -22.39
C VAL A 80 -8.55 23.71 -23.83
N VAL A 81 -9.22 22.56 -23.97
CA VAL A 81 -9.51 21.92 -25.25
C VAL A 81 -10.97 21.52 -25.29
N GLU A 82 -11.70 21.91 -26.33
CA GLU A 82 -13.12 21.52 -26.50
C GLU A 82 -13.28 20.02 -26.78
N ASN A 83 -12.34 19.43 -27.54
CA ASN A 83 -12.34 18.01 -27.85
C ASN A 83 -10.92 17.49 -28.11
N SER A 84 -10.38 16.70 -27.18
CA SER A 84 -9.01 16.16 -27.24
C SER A 84 -8.77 15.24 -28.43
N ARG A 85 -9.75 14.42 -28.79
CA ARG A 85 -9.66 13.53 -29.96
C ARG A 85 -9.58 14.32 -31.27
N LYS A 86 -10.37 15.40 -31.40
CA LYS A 86 -10.30 16.28 -32.57
C LYS A 86 -8.94 16.97 -32.67
N LEU A 87 -8.41 17.47 -31.55
CA LEU A 87 -7.07 18.06 -31.49
C LEU A 87 -5.99 17.05 -31.92
N ARG A 88 -6.01 15.85 -31.34
CA ARG A 88 -5.07 14.77 -31.69
C ARG A 88 -5.10 14.46 -33.19
N ASN A 89 -6.29 14.20 -33.73
CA ASN A 89 -6.45 13.83 -35.14
C ASN A 89 -6.05 14.99 -36.08
N PHE A 90 -6.35 16.24 -35.70
CA PHE A 90 -5.92 17.41 -36.46
C PHE A 90 -4.40 17.53 -36.50
N LEU A 91 -3.74 17.44 -35.35
CA LEU A 91 -2.29 17.54 -35.25
C LEU A 91 -1.61 16.39 -36.00
N GLU A 92 -2.07 15.15 -35.81
CA GLU A 92 -1.56 13.98 -36.53
C GLU A 92 -1.71 14.15 -38.04
N ALA A 93 -2.90 14.50 -38.53
CA ALA A 93 -3.13 14.73 -39.95
C ALA A 93 -2.23 15.83 -40.51
N ARG A 94 -2.08 16.96 -39.82
CA ARG A 94 -1.26 18.09 -40.29
C ARG A 94 0.23 17.79 -40.28
N LEU A 95 0.70 17.09 -39.25
CA LEU A 95 2.12 16.73 -39.11
C LEU A 95 2.53 15.56 -40.01
N VAL A 96 1.59 14.70 -40.41
CA VAL A 96 1.81 13.60 -41.37
C VAL A 96 1.65 14.08 -42.83
N SER A 97 0.61 14.87 -43.14
CA SER A 97 0.32 15.33 -44.51
C SER A 97 1.30 16.38 -45.04
N SER A 98 2.01 17.07 -44.15
CA SER A 98 3.03 18.05 -44.51
C SER A 98 4.36 17.34 -44.81
N GLY A 99 4.61 16.91 -46.05
CA GLY A 99 5.99 16.63 -46.47
C GLY A 99 6.79 17.93 -46.61
N PRO A 100 8.13 17.98 -46.41
CA PRO A 100 9.03 17.11 -45.66
C PRO A 100 9.12 17.56 -44.17
N ASP A 101 9.92 16.85 -43.38
CA ASP A 101 10.37 17.10 -42.00
C ASP A 101 10.33 18.52 -41.41
N ARG A 102 10.37 19.58 -42.21
CA ARG A 102 10.52 20.96 -41.77
C ARG A 102 9.43 21.43 -40.82
N LEU A 103 8.15 21.18 -41.11
CA LEU A 103 7.06 21.63 -40.22
C LEU A 103 7.07 20.85 -38.90
N ARG A 104 7.29 19.53 -38.97
CA ARG A 104 7.47 18.67 -37.79
C ARG A 104 8.68 19.09 -36.95
N GLN A 105 9.83 19.34 -37.57
CA GLN A 105 11.05 19.80 -36.90
C GLN A 105 10.87 21.20 -36.30
N GLN A 106 10.18 22.12 -36.99
CA GLN A 106 9.84 23.44 -36.45
C GLN A 106 8.92 23.31 -35.23
N PHE A 107 7.91 22.43 -35.31
CA PHE A 107 7.03 22.14 -34.19
C PHE A 107 7.78 21.55 -33.00
N LEU A 108 8.63 20.54 -33.22
CA LEU A 108 9.44 19.91 -32.18
C LEU A 108 10.44 20.89 -31.54
N LYS A 109 11.12 21.72 -32.34
CA LYS A 109 12.02 22.77 -31.81
C LYS A 109 11.28 23.82 -30.98
N ALA A 110 10.09 24.22 -31.43
CA ALA A 110 9.25 25.13 -30.68
C ALA A 110 8.75 24.50 -29.37
N LEU A 111 8.39 23.22 -29.40
CA LEU A 111 8.01 22.47 -28.21
C LEU A 111 9.18 22.33 -27.24
N GLU A 112 10.38 21.97 -27.70
CA GLU A 112 11.60 21.87 -26.88
C GLU A 112 11.93 23.19 -26.18
N LYS A 113 11.81 24.33 -26.90
CA LYS A 113 11.98 25.67 -26.31
C LYS A 113 10.97 25.91 -25.18
N ARG A 114 9.72 25.48 -25.35
CA ARG A 114 8.66 25.62 -24.34
C ARG A 114 8.85 24.67 -23.15
N LEU A 115 9.33 23.44 -23.38
CA LEU A 115 9.66 22.49 -22.31
C LEU A 115 10.87 22.93 -21.48
N SER A 116 11.70 23.84 -22.01
CA SER A 116 12.84 24.41 -21.29
C SER A 116 12.46 25.52 -20.30
N ASP A 117 11.25 26.09 -20.40
CA ASP A 117 10.71 27.05 -19.45
C ASP A 117 9.88 26.31 -18.38
N PRO A 118 10.25 26.37 -17.08
CA PRO A 118 9.55 25.66 -16.01
C PRO A 118 8.06 25.97 -15.90
N GLU A 119 7.64 27.21 -16.14
CA GLU A 119 6.25 27.62 -16.03
C GLU A 119 5.44 27.12 -17.23
N LEU A 120 5.99 27.21 -18.44
CA LEU A 120 5.35 26.66 -19.63
C LEU A 120 5.29 25.12 -19.58
N LEU A 121 6.36 24.46 -19.12
CA LEU A 121 6.40 23.02 -18.89
C LEU A 121 5.31 22.62 -17.90
N ARG A 122 5.19 23.32 -16.76
CA ARG A 122 4.13 23.08 -15.77
C ARG A 122 2.75 23.16 -16.43
N ARG A 123 2.46 24.22 -17.19
CA ARG A 123 1.16 24.40 -17.86
C ARG A 123 0.85 23.30 -18.87
N LEU A 124 1.86 22.81 -19.59
CA LEU A 124 1.73 21.71 -20.56
C LEU A 124 1.41 20.36 -19.89
N LEU A 125 1.94 20.13 -18.68
CA LEU A 125 1.77 18.88 -17.92
C LEU A 125 0.48 18.84 -17.08
N LEU A 126 -0.11 19.99 -16.77
CA LEU A 126 -1.35 20.07 -15.98
C LEU A 126 -2.55 19.46 -16.74
N PRO A 127 -3.52 18.87 -16.02
CA PRO A 127 -4.78 18.42 -16.61
C PRO A 127 -5.51 19.52 -17.38
N LEU A 128 -6.13 19.16 -18.50
CA LEU A 128 -6.93 20.07 -19.31
C LEU A 128 -8.17 20.55 -18.54
N GLY A 129 -8.51 21.84 -18.65
CA GLY A 129 -9.78 22.40 -18.15
C GLY A 129 -9.77 23.09 -16.78
N GLY A 130 -8.61 23.24 -16.12
CA GLY A 130 -8.48 24.02 -14.89
C GLY A 130 -8.97 23.31 -13.61
N ALA A 131 -8.14 23.35 -12.57
CA ALA A 131 -8.34 22.92 -11.19
C ALA A 131 -9.59 22.05 -10.88
N THR A 132 -9.49 20.73 -11.07
CA THR A 132 -10.31 19.82 -10.26
C THR A 132 -9.78 19.88 -8.82
N HIS A 133 -10.38 20.73 -7.99
CA HIS A 133 -10.19 20.68 -6.55
C HIS A 133 -10.49 19.25 -6.07
N GLY A 134 -9.45 18.54 -5.62
CA GLY A 134 -9.59 17.36 -4.75
C GLY A 134 -9.46 15.96 -5.36
N LEU A 135 -9.09 15.80 -6.63
CA LEU A 135 -8.78 14.46 -7.20
C LEU A 135 -7.42 14.47 -7.90
N LEU A 136 -6.73 13.32 -7.88
CA LEU A 136 -5.45 13.08 -8.55
C LEU A 136 -5.46 13.68 -9.98
N PRO A 137 -4.34 14.24 -10.48
CA PRO A 137 -4.25 14.75 -11.84
C PRO A 137 -4.16 13.59 -12.85
N THR A 138 -5.18 12.73 -12.90
CA THR A 138 -5.37 11.68 -13.90
C THR A 138 -6.15 12.20 -15.11
N GLY A 139 -6.22 13.52 -15.29
CA GLY A 139 -6.80 14.15 -16.47
C GLY A 139 -5.84 14.11 -17.65
N GLU A 140 -6.40 14.06 -18.84
CA GLU A 140 -5.66 14.25 -20.09
C GLU A 140 -4.98 15.64 -20.06
N SER A 141 -3.67 15.70 -20.25
CA SER A 141 -2.88 16.93 -20.37
C SER A 141 -2.56 17.20 -21.85
N LEU A 142 -2.08 18.40 -22.18
CA LEU A 142 -1.63 18.66 -23.55
C LEU A 142 -0.44 17.75 -23.92
N VAL A 143 0.51 17.53 -23.00
CA VAL A 143 1.62 16.59 -23.22
C VAL A 143 1.11 15.17 -23.49
N ARG A 144 0.10 14.70 -22.76
CA ARG A 144 -0.47 13.36 -22.95
C ARG A 144 -1.15 13.22 -24.31
N ILE A 145 -1.85 14.25 -24.78
CA ILE A 145 -2.39 14.28 -26.16
C ILE A 145 -1.25 14.15 -27.18
N LEU A 146 -0.17 14.90 -26.99
CA LEU A 146 0.99 14.87 -27.90
C LEU A 146 1.72 13.52 -27.86
N LEU A 147 1.83 12.88 -26.69
CA LEU A 147 2.38 11.52 -26.54
C LEU A 147 1.53 10.47 -27.25
N ASN A 148 0.23 10.70 -27.40
CA ASN A 148 -0.66 9.82 -28.18
C ASN A 148 -0.58 10.05 -29.70
N ILE A 149 0.34 10.89 -30.20
CA ILE A 149 0.63 11.06 -31.63
C ILE A 149 1.89 10.23 -31.98
N PRO A 150 1.77 9.14 -32.77
CA PRO A 150 2.87 8.19 -33.01
C PRO A 150 4.19 8.83 -33.47
N ILE A 151 4.10 9.79 -34.40
CA ILE A 151 5.27 10.44 -35.01
C ILE A 151 6.01 11.41 -34.07
N LEU A 152 5.41 11.78 -32.93
CA LEU A 152 6.01 12.68 -31.93
C LEU A 152 6.49 11.93 -30.69
N GLN A 153 5.88 10.77 -30.40
CA GLN A 153 5.96 10.11 -29.10
C GLN A 153 7.41 9.87 -28.64
N SER A 154 8.24 9.17 -29.43
CA SER A 154 9.61 8.80 -29.01
C SER A 154 10.49 10.03 -28.75
N VAL A 155 10.36 11.08 -29.57
CA VAL A 155 11.14 12.32 -29.40
C VAL A 155 10.69 13.07 -28.16
N LEU A 156 9.38 13.17 -27.94
CA LEU A 156 8.81 13.85 -26.79
C LEU A 156 9.12 13.12 -25.47
N MET A 157 9.04 11.78 -25.44
CA MET A 157 9.44 10.97 -24.29
C MET A 157 10.88 11.26 -23.89
N LYS A 158 11.80 11.29 -24.88
CA LYS A 158 13.21 11.61 -24.65
C LYS A 158 13.39 13.02 -24.07
N MET A 159 12.76 14.04 -24.67
CA MET A 159 12.83 15.42 -24.18
C MET A 159 12.33 15.55 -22.73
N LEU A 160 11.21 14.91 -22.39
CA LEU A 160 10.65 14.94 -21.05
C LEU A 160 11.55 14.27 -20.01
N LEU A 161 12.12 13.10 -20.36
CA LEU A 161 13.02 12.37 -19.47
C LEU A 161 14.37 13.06 -19.30
N GLU A 162 14.87 13.78 -20.31
CA GLU A 162 16.06 14.63 -20.19
C GLU A 162 15.83 15.82 -19.27
N LYS A 163 14.60 16.36 -19.23
CA LYS A 163 14.21 17.45 -18.32
C LYS A 163 13.91 17.00 -16.90
N LEU A 164 13.62 15.73 -16.68
CA LEU A 164 13.27 15.24 -15.35
C LEU A 164 14.37 15.51 -14.29
N PRO A 165 15.66 15.17 -14.52
CA PRO A 165 16.72 15.47 -13.55
C PRO A 165 16.95 16.96 -13.29
N GLU A 166 16.70 17.84 -14.28
CA GLU A 166 16.89 19.29 -14.14
C GLU A 166 15.92 19.93 -13.14
N HIS A 167 14.77 19.29 -12.88
CA HIS A 167 13.71 19.81 -12.03
C HIS A 167 13.60 19.15 -10.65
N ILE A 168 14.58 18.31 -10.30
CA ILE A 168 14.68 17.74 -8.97
C ILE A 168 15.16 18.82 -8.00
N THR A 169 14.40 19.07 -6.94
CA THR A 169 14.71 20.10 -5.94
C THR A 169 15.09 19.49 -4.59
N GLU A 170 15.77 20.26 -3.72
CA GLU A 170 16.10 19.84 -2.34
C GLU A 170 14.83 19.45 -1.54
N ALA A 171 13.69 20.07 -1.84
CA ALA A 171 12.41 19.72 -1.22
C ALA A 171 11.92 18.30 -1.58
N ASP A 172 12.34 17.75 -2.72
CA ASP A 172 12.08 16.36 -3.13
C ASP A 172 12.99 15.36 -2.38
N GLU A 173 14.08 15.83 -1.76
CA GLU A 173 14.99 15.03 -0.93
C GLU A 173 14.52 14.96 0.53
N ASP A 174 14.08 16.09 1.11
CA ASP A 174 13.63 16.18 2.51
C ASP A 174 12.27 15.54 2.78
N SER A 175 11.38 15.52 1.78
CA SER A 175 10.05 14.91 1.89
C SER A 175 10.08 13.37 2.04
N ALA A 176 11.25 12.74 1.86
CA ALA A 176 11.48 11.34 2.19
C ALA A 176 11.54 11.04 3.70
N GLN A 177 11.72 12.05 4.55
CA GLN A 177 11.95 11.89 5.99
C GLN A 177 10.69 12.07 6.85
N GLN A 178 9.59 12.60 6.28
CA GLN A 178 8.32 12.78 6.98
C GLN A 178 7.12 12.46 6.05
N PRO A 179 6.59 11.22 6.10
CA PRO A 179 5.38 10.83 5.36
C PRO A 179 4.11 11.57 5.82
N ASP A 180 4.10 12.10 7.05
CA ASP A 180 2.93 12.65 7.74
C ASP A 180 2.85 14.19 7.74
N ALA A 181 3.82 14.88 7.13
CA ALA A 181 3.77 16.34 7.01
C ALA A 181 2.66 16.73 6.01
N PRO A 182 1.90 17.81 6.25
CA PRO A 182 0.90 18.29 5.30
C PRO A 182 1.57 18.47 3.93
N PHE A 183 0.93 17.92 2.91
CA PHE A 183 1.37 17.74 1.53
C PHE A 183 1.73 19.04 0.78
N THR A 184 2.34 20.06 1.39
CA THR A 184 2.60 21.36 0.78
C THR A 184 4.07 21.74 0.93
N SER A 185 4.73 22.00 -0.20
CA SER A 185 6.07 22.60 -0.23
C SER A 185 6.04 24.05 0.32
N PRO A 186 7.19 24.64 0.68
CA PRO A 186 7.26 26.06 1.03
C PRO A 186 6.73 26.89 -0.14
N GLY A 187 5.53 27.47 0.00
CA GLY A 187 4.78 28.10 -1.10
C GLY A 187 3.36 27.55 -1.33
N GLY A 188 2.91 26.55 -0.57
CA GLY A 188 1.50 26.11 -0.56
C GLY A 188 1.08 25.26 -1.77
N VAL A 189 2.00 24.89 -2.65
CA VAL A 189 1.74 23.97 -3.77
C VAL A 189 1.75 22.54 -3.25
N PRO A 190 0.71 21.72 -3.52
CA PRO A 190 0.72 20.34 -3.08
C PRO A 190 1.89 19.56 -3.71
N VAL A 191 2.58 18.68 -2.96
CA VAL A 191 3.72 17.86 -3.43
C VAL A 191 3.39 17.04 -4.69
N VAL A 192 2.11 16.74 -4.90
CA VAL A 192 1.56 16.08 -6.11
C VAL A 192 1.82 16.88 -7.39
N TYR A 193 2.07 18.19 -7.30
CA TYR A 193 2.35 19.07 -8.42
C TYR A 193 3.84 19.44 -8.54
N SER A 194 4.77 18.68 -7.97
CA SER A 194 6.19 18.84 -8.32
C SER A 194 6.40 18.47 -9.79
N LEU A 195 7.25 19.24 -10.48
CA LEU A 195 7.51 19.04 -11.91
C LEU A 195 7.99 17.61 -12.24
N PRO A 196 8.90 16.98 -11.48
CA PRO A 196 9.30 15.60 -11.73
C PRO A 196 8.13 14.59 -11.69
N ARG A 197 7.24 14.72 -10.70
CA ARG A 197 6.05 13.84 -10.59
C ARG A 197 5.06 14.09 -11.70
N LEU A 198 4.85 15.35 -12.09
CA LEU A 198 4.01 15.71 -13.23
C LEU A 198 4.55 15.10 -14.53
N ILE A 199 5.88 15.09 -14.74
CA ILE A 199 6.51 14.44 -15.89
C ILE A 199 6.27 12.93 -15.86
N ILE A 200 6.57 12.25 -14.74
CA ILE A 200 6.42 10.79 -14.59
C ILE A 200 4.97 10.36 -14.86
N ASN A 201 4.00 11.14 -14.36
CA ASN A 201 2.58 10.83 -14.51
C ASN A 201 2.10 10.85 -15.98
N GLN A 202 2.84 11.49 -16.89
CA GLN A 202 2.48 11.48 -18.31
C GLN A 202 2.68 10.10 -18.97
N PHE A 203 3.50 9.23 -18.37
CA PHE A 203 3.79 7.90 -18.91
C PHE A 203 2.83 6.81 -18.39
N ARG A 204 1.99 7.12 -17.40
CA ARG A 204 1.05 6.14 -16.82
C ARG A 204 -0.09 5.81 -17.77
N TRP A 205 -0.33 4.53 -18.05
CA TRP A 205 -1.41 4.03 -18.92
C TRP A 205 -1.53 4.76 -20.27
N LEU A 206 -0.42 4.88 -21.01
CA LEU A 206 -0.46 5.36 -22.40
C LEU A 206 -1.23 4.37 -23.31
N ASP A 207 -1.91 4.88 -24.34
CA ASP A 207 -2.74 4.04 -25.23
C ASP A 207 -1.89 3.01 -26.01
N PHE A 208 -0.66 3.41 -26.36
CA PHE A 208 0.34 2.58 -27.02
C PHE A 208 1.73 3.17 -26.81
N ILE A 209 2.77 2.35 -26.95
CA ILE A 209 4.17 2.76 -26.86
C ILE A 209 4.89 2.32 -28.13
N ILE A 210 5.47 3.28 -28.87
CA ILE A 210 6.15 3.06 -30.15
C ILE A 210 7.53 2.44 -29.96
N ASP A 211 8.32 2.96 -29.01
CA ASP A 211 9.69 2.49 -28.74
C ASP A 211 9.84 2.18 -27.25
N GLY A 212 9.22 1.06 -26.83
CA GLY A 212 9.27 0.55 -25.46
C GLY A 212 10.71 0.33 -24.97
N PRO A 213 11.58 -0.36 -25.74
CA PRO A 213 12.95 -0.60 -25.30
C PRO A 213 13.79 0.67 -25.10
N ALA A 214 13.64 1.70 -25.93
CA ALA A 214 14.32 2.96 -25.69
C ALA A 214 13.81 3.66 -24.41
N LEU A 215 12.49 3.66 -24.19
CA LEU A 215 11.87 4.23 -23.00
C LEU A 215 12.32 3.51 -21.72
N THR A 216 12.26 2.17 -21.69
CA THR A 216 12.71 1.36 -20.55
C THR A 216 14.18 1.62 -20.22
N ARG A 217 15.08 1.62 -21.22
CA ARG A 217 16.50 1.92 -20.98
C ARG A 217 16.70 3.32 -20.41
N LYS A 218 15.98 4.32 -20.92
CA LYS A 218 16.11 5.70 -20.44
C LYS A 218 15.59 5.86 -19.02
N LEU A 219 14.48 5.20 -18.67
CA LEU A 219 13.97 5.19 -17.29
C LEU A 219 14.99 4.56 -16.34
N LEU A 220 15.56 3.40 -16.69
CA LEU A 220 16.55 2.70 -15.87
C LEU A 220 17.90 3.44 -15.78
N GLU A 221 18.27 4.25 -16.78
CA GLU A 221 19.41 5.17 -16.70
C GLU A 221 19.18 6.28 -15.66
N ILE A 222 17.94 6.74 -15.52
CA ILE A 222 17.57 7.89 -14.67
C ILE A 222 17.25 7.46 -13.23
N VAL A 223 16.64 6.28 -13.00
CA VAL A 223 16.23 5.86 -11.63
C VAL A 223 17.36 5.96 -10.60
N PRO A 224 18.61 5.50 -10.86
CA PRO A 224 19.66 5.49 -9.85
C PRO A 224 20.04 6.88 -9.35
N ILE A 225 19.93 7.92 -10.19
CA ILE A 225 20.35 9.30 -9.90
C ILE A 225 19.25 10.15 -9.24
N CYS A 226 18.01 9.65 -9.15
CA CYS A 226 16.88 10.37 -8.58
C CYS A 226 16.80 10.26 -7.04
N PRO A 227 16.15 11.21 -6.34
CA PRO A 227 15.82 11.07 -4.92
C PRO A 227 14.83 9.92 -4.65
N LEU A 228 14.80 9.43 -3.41
CA LEU A 228 14.04 8.23 -3.01
C LEU A 228 12.58 8.24 -3.49
N LEU A 229 11.85 9.35 -3.29
CA LEU A 229 10.45 9.43 -3.67
C LEU A 229 10.23 9.33 -5.19
N ILE A 230 11.13 9.93 -5.96
CA ILE A 230 11.11 9.88 -7.42
C ILE A 230 11.54 8.49 -7.91
N LYS A 231 12.51 7.83 -7.25
CA LYS A 231 12.84 6.42 -7.54
C LYS A 231 11.60 5.53 -7.41
N ARG A 232 10.87 5.67 -6.29
CA ARG A 232 9.63 4.91 -6.04
C ARG A 232 8.57 5.16 -7.12
N ASP A 233 8.38 6.42 -7.53
CA ASP A 233 7.43 6.77 -8.57
C ASP A 233 7.81 6.19 -9.95
N ILE A 234 9.10 6.23 -10.31
CA ILE A 234 9.57 5.63 -11.57
C ILE A 234 9.41 4.11 -11.52
N ILE A 235 9.80 3.46 -10.42
CA ILE A 235 9.63 2.00 -10.25
C ILE A 235 8.15 1.60 -10.38
N GLY A 236 7.24 2.41 -9.83
CA GLY A 236 5.80 2.15 -9.90
C GLY A 236 5.20 2.22 -11.31
N ILE A 237 5.80 2.95 -12.25
CA ILE A 237 5.31 3.01 -13.64
C ILE A 237 5.92 1.95 -14.55
N LEU A 238 7.01 1.31 -14.13
CA LEU A 238 7.73 0.32 -14.95
C LEU A 238 6.80 -0.80 -15.46
N PRO A 239 5.96 -1.46 -14.63
CA PRO A 239 5.07 -2.51 -15.11
C PRO A 239 4.07 -2.07 -16.19
N GLU A 240 3.77 -0.77 -16.28
CA GLU A 240 2.85 -0.21 -17.29
C GLU A 240 3.54 0.09 -18.63
N VAL A 241 4.86 0.20 -18.63
CA VAL A 241 5.66 0.73 -19.74
C VAL A 241 6.50 -0.36 -20.42
N ILE A 242 6.91 -1.37 -19.66
CA ILE A 242 7.85 -2.39 -20.12
C ILE A 242 7.17 -3.35 -21.10
N VAL A 243 7.95 -3.80 -22.10
CA VAL A 243 7.60 -4.90 -22.98
C VAL A 243 8.24 -6.21 -22.50
N ASP A 244 7.61 -7.35 -22.77
CA ASP A 244 8.05 -8.67 -22.29
C ASP A 244 9.53 -8.97 -22.61
N ALA A 245 10.05 -8.48 -23.73
CA ALA A 245 11.43 -8.66 -24.16
C ALA A 245 12.47 -8.02 -23.21
N ASP A 246 12.08 -7.01 -22.43
CA ASP A 246 12.96 -6.28 -21.52
C ASP A 246 12.80 -6.71 -20.05
N HIS A 247 11.94 -7.71 -19.74
CA HIS A 247 11.73 -8.18 -18.37
C HIS A 247 13.02 -8.58 -17.66
N GLU A 248 13.92 -9.30 -18.34
CA GLU A 248 15.20 -9.72 -17.75
C GLU A 248 16.09 -8.52 -17.40
N LEU A 249 16.13 -7.51 -18.27
CA LEU A 249 16.92 -6.30 -18.05
C LEU A 249 16.37 -5.49 -16.87
N VAL A 250 15.04 -5.37 -16.76
CA VAL A 250 14.38 -4.65 -15.67
C VAL A 250 14.55 -5.39 -14.35
N VAL A 251 14.35 -6.70 -14.32
CA VAL A 251 14.50 -7.50 -13.10
C VAL A 251 15.90 -7.32 -12.52
N ARG A 252 16.95 -7.43 -13.34
CA ARG A 252 18.33 -7.21 -12.90
C ARG A 252 18.54 -5.79 -12.34
N ALA A 253 18.08 -4.76 -13.05
CA ALA A 253 18.23 -3.37 -12.60
C ALA A 253 17.49 -3.10 -11.27
N LEU A 254 16.29 -3.66 -11.09
CA LEU A 254 15.54 -3.54 -9.85
C LEU A 254 16.17 -4.33 -8.69
N GLU A 255 16.79 -5.49 -8.98
CA GLU A 255 17.56 -6.25 -8.00
C GLU A 255 18.80 -5.50 -7.52
N ASP A 256 19.53 -4.85 -8.43
CA ASP A 256 20.69 -4.03 -8.11
C ASP A 256 20.28 -2.82 -7.24
N LEU A 257 19.21 -2.10 -7.62
CA LEU A 257 18.66 -1.00 -6.82
C LEU A 257 18.23 -1.44 -5.42
N LEU A 258 17.67 -2.66 -5.31
CA LEU A 258 17.25 -3.21 -4.03
C LEU A 258 18.43 -3.61 -3.13
N ASP A 259 19.55 -4.04 -3.70
CA ASP A 259 20.78 -4.31 -2.95
C ASP A 259 21.44 -3.01 -2.47
N GLU A 260 21.31 -1.91 -3.23
CA GLU A 260 21.83 -0.60 -2.87
C GLU A 260 21.00 0.11 -1.78
N ASP A 261 19.66 0.05 -1.87
CA ASP A 261 18.77 0.77 -0.95
C ASP A 261 17.56 -0.08 -0.52
N THR A 262 17.60 -0.58 0.71
CA THR A 262 16.53 -1.40 1.29
C THR A 262 15.21 -0.64 1.47
N ARG A 263 15.22 0.69 1.44
CA ARG A 263 13.98 1.50 1.51
C ARG A 263 13.13 1.38 0.23
N LEU A 264 13.66 0.74 -0.82
CA LEU A 264 12.95 0.46 -2.07
C LEU A 264 12.24 -0.90 -2.05
N VAL A 265 12.39 -1.72 -1.00
CA VAL A 265 11.78 -3.08 -0.90
C VAL A 265 10.31 -3.07 -1.31
N ALA A 266 9.49 -2.22 -0.71
CA ALA A 266 8.05 -2.20 -1.00
C ALA A 266 7.74 -1.88 -2.47
N SER A 267 8.40 -0.85 -3.03
CA SER A 267 8.16 -0.42 -4.42
C SER A 267 8.67 -1.43 -5.45
N VAL A 268 9.83 -2.05 -5.20
CA VAL A 268 10.39 -3.07 -6.09
C VAL A 268 9.54 -4.34 -6.08
N LEU A 269 9.10 -4.80 -4.91
CA LEU A 269 8.26 -6.00 -4.83
C LEU A 269 6.87 -5.77 -5.42
N ASP A 270 6.30 -4.56 -5.28
CA ASP A 270 5.05 -4.20 -5.94
C ASP A 270 5.20 -4.19 -7.48
N ALA A 271 6.32 -3.66 -8.00
CA ALA A 271 6.64 -3.74 -9.42
C ALA A 271 6.75 -5.20 -9.89
N PHE A 272 7.50 -6.05 -9.18
CA PHE A 272 7.60 -7.48 -9.50
C PHE A 272 6.25 -8.21 -9.48
N ALA A 273 5.35 -7.85 -8.55
CA ALA A 273 4.02 -8.46 -8.47
C ALA A 273 3.13 -8.12 -9.68
N ASN A 274 3.36 -6.97 -10.30
CA ASN A 274 2.59 -6.47 -11.43
C ASN A 274 3.22 -6.80 -12.80
N LEU A 275 4.45 -7.33 -12.83
CA LEU A 275 5.09 -7.82 -14.05
C LEU A 275 4.64 -9.24 -14.37
N THR A 276 4.34 -9.50 -15.65
CA THR A 276 4.03 -10.85 -16.15
C THR A 276 5.31 -11.62 -16.46
N LEU A 277 6.00 -12.05 -15.41
CA LEU A 277 7.30 -12.73 -15.50
C LEU A 277 7.18 -14.19 -15.96
N ALA A 278 8.19 -14.65 -16.72
CA ALA A 278 8.39 -16.07 -17.01
C ALA A 278 8.73 -16.84 -15.70
N GLU A 279 8.62 -18.18 -15.74
CA GLU A 279 8.82 -19.01 -14.56
C GLU A 279 10.24 -18.85 -13.96
N GLU A 280 11.26 -18.78 -14.81
CA GLU A 280 12.65 -18.62 -14.39
C GLU A 280 12.87 -17.29 -13.66
N LEU A 281 12.33 -16.20 -14.20
CA LEU A 281 12.41 -14.87 -13.59
C LEU A 281 11.57 -14.80 -12.31
N THR A 282 10.42 -15.47 -12.27
CA THR A 282 9.57 -15.57 -11.07
C THR A 282 10.34 -16.24 -9.93
N LEU A 283 11.04 -17.35 -10.21
CA LEU A 283 11.89 -18.01 -9.22
C LEU A 283 12.97 -17.06 -8.70
N GLN A 284 13.67 -16.36 -9.60
CA GLN A 284 14.71 -15.39 -9.26
C GLN A 284 14.19 -14.30 -8.30
N VAL A 285 13.09 -13.62 -8.64
CA VAL A 285 12.54 -12.55 -7.79
C VAL A 285 11.99 -13.08 -6.45
N VAL A 286 11.49 -14.31 -6.41
CA VAL A 286 11.08 -14.98 -5.16
C VAL A 286 12.30 -15.25 -4.28
N PHE A 287 13.41 -15.74 -4.84
CA PHE A 287 14.66 -15.92 -4.09
C PHE A 287 15.22 -14.59 -3.59
N LYS A 288 15.14 -13.52 -4.39
CA LYS A 288 15.51 -12.18 -3.96
C LYS A 288 14.65 -11.70 -2.79
N ALA A 289 13.33 -11.81 -2.89
CA ALA A 289 12.42 -11.42 -1.82
C ALA A 289 12.61 -12.23 -0.53
N MET A 290 13.01 -13.51 -0.63
CA MET A 290 13.38 -14.32 0.53
C MET A 290 14.60 -13.77 1.26
N ASN A 291 15.56 -13.19 0.54
CA ASN A 291 16.70 -12.51 1.15
C ASN A 291 16.27 -11.17 1.78
N SER A 292 15.41 -10.41 1.11
CA SER A 292 14.84 -9.16 1.65
C SER A 292 14.06 -9.39 2.94
N LEU A 293 13.42 -10.55 3.14
CA LEU A 293 12.73 -10.87 4.40
C LEU A 293 13.67 -10.81 5.63
N ARG A 294 14.97 -11.04 5.46
CA ARG A 294 15.96 -11.00 6.54
C ARG A 294 16.41 -9.59 6.90
N THR A 295 16.35 -8.68 5.93
CA THR A 295 16.94 -7.32 6.02
C THR A 295 15.91 -6.20 6.04
N ALA A 296 14.66 -6.48 5.68
CA ALA A 296 13.58 -5.52 5.64
C ALA A 296 13.21 -4.98 7.04
N ASP A 297 12.81 -3.71 7.06
CA ASP A 297 12.25 -3.07 8.25
C ASP A 297 10.88 -3.66 8.60
N ALA A 298 10.47 -3.50 9.87
CA ALA A 298 9.21 -4.05 10.37
C ALA A 298 7.98 -3.60 9.55
N ASP A 299 8.01 -2.38 9.02
CA ASP A 299 6.92 -1.78 8.25
C ASP A 299 6.80 -2.34 6.83
N ASP A 300 7.89 -2.90 6.29
CA ASP A 300 7.92 -3.52 4.96
C ASP A 300 7.62 -5.03 5.01
N LEU A 301 7.73 -5.67 6.18
CA LEU A 301 7.47 -7.11 6.35
C LEU A 301 6.11 -7.56 5.79
N PRO A 302 4.97 -6.86 5.99
CA PRO A 302 3.70 -7.27 5.40
C PRO A 302 3.75 -7.37 3.88
N VAL A 303 4.43 -6.44 3.21
CA VAL A 303 4.57 -6.40 1.75
C VAL A 303 5.45 -7.56 1.27
N VAL A 304 6.58 -7.79 1.94
CA VAL A 304 7.48 -8.91 1.62
C VAL A 304 6.77 -10.25 1.78
N VAL A 305 6.08 -10.46 2.90
CA VAL A 305 5.36 -11.72 3.18
C VAL A 305 4.22 -11.92 2.19
N ARG A 306 3.46 -10.86 1.87
CA ARG A 306 2.40 -10.93 0.87
C ARG A 306 2.95 -11.33 -0.49
N PHE A 307 4.01 -10.66 -0.96
CA PHE A 307 4.66 -10.97 -2.23
C PHE A 307 5.13 -12.43 -2.28
N LEU A 308 5.87 -12.87 -1.27
CA LEU A 308 6.39 -14.25 -1.19
C LEU A 308 5.29 -15.30 -1.28
N LEU A 309 4.17 -15.09 -0.59
CA LEU A 309 3.05 -16.03 -0.60
C LEU A 309 2.20 -15.96 -1.87
N GLN A 310 2.13 -14.82 -2.55
CA GLN A 310 1.38 -14.67 -3.80
C GLN A 310 2.14 -15.19 -5.01
N SER A 311 3.44 -14.88 -5.09
CA SER A 311 4.30 -15.14 -6.25
C SER A 311 4.96 -16.52 -6.22
N THR A 312 4.81 -17.29 -5.14
CA THR A 312 5.41 -18.63 -5.04
C THR A 312 4.71 -19.65 -5.95
N THR A 313 5.54 -20.51 -6.55
CA THR A 313 5.18 -21.64 -7.41
C THR A 313 5.26 -22.96 -6.62
N PRO A 314 4.67 -24.07 -7.11
CA PRO A 314 4.74 -25.36 -6.43
C PRO A 314 6.17 -25.84 -6.11
N CYS A 315 7.15 -25.43 -6.90
CA CYS A 315 8.57 -25.73 -6.70
C CYS A 315 9.21 -24.95 -5.54
N THR A 316 8.62 -23.83 -5.10
CA THR A 316 9.17 -22.94 -4.07
C THR A 316 8.35 -22.88 -2.79
N PHE A 317 7.19 -23.56 -2.73
CA PHE A 317 6.30 -23.50 -1.56
C PHE A 317 7.01 -23.85 -0.26
N ARG A 318 7.82 -24.91 -0.26
CA ARG A 318 8.51 -25.40 0.95
C ARG A 318 9.55 -24.39 1.42
N GLU A 319 10.37 -23.91 0.50
CA GLU A 319 11.46 -22.97 0.73
C GLU A 319 10.89 -21.68 1.31
N VAL A 320 9.87 -21.10 0.66
CA VAL A 320 9.21 -19.86 1.11
C VAL A 320 8.59 -20.03 2.49
N VAL A 321 7.85 -21.12 2.73
CA VAL A 321 7.25 -21.39 4.06
C VAL A 321 8.33 -21.52 5.13
N GLN A 322 9.42 -22.24 4.85
CA GLN A 322 10.53 -22.37 5.79
C GLN A 322 11.21 -21.03 6.05
N GLU A 323 11.34 -20.19 5.02
CA GLU A 323 11.96 -18.88 5.13
C GLU A 323 11.13 -17.92 5.98
N ILE A 324 9.82 -17.89 5.76
CA ILE A 324 8.86 -17.16 6.59
C ILE A 324 8.98 -17.60 8.05
N ARG A 325 8.97 -18.92 8.30
CA ARG A 325 9.12 -19.46 9.67
C ARG A 325 10.47 -19.11 10.29
N ARG A 326 11.56 -19.11 9.52
CA ARG A 326 12.92 -18.85 10.03
C ARG A 326 13.16 -17.38 10.36
N ASN A 327 12.59 -16.44 9.61
CA ASN A 327 12.96 -15.03 9.74
C ASN A 327 11.88 -14.13 10.35
N LEU A 328 10.61 -14.55 10.33
CA LEU A 328 9.58 -13.83 11.09
C LEU A 328 9.65 -14.16 12.58
N ASN A 329 10.22 -13.25 13.36
CA ASN A 329 10.32 -13.36 14.81
C ASN A 329 9.47 -12.27 15.48
N PHE A 330 8.31 -12.66 15.98
CA PHE A 330 7.40 -11.79 16.74
C PHE A 330 7.66 -11.87 18.24
N LEU A 331 8.92 -11.86 18.69
CA LEU A 331 9.20 -11.94 20.12
C LEU A 331 9.11 -10.54 20.74
N THR A 332 8.08 -10.29 21.55
CA THR A 332 7.90 -9.04 22.34
C THR A 332 8.32 -9.18 23.80
N PHE A 333 9.12 -10.21 24.14
CA PHE A 333 9.60 -10.37 25.52
C PHE A 333 10.70 -9.35 25.84
N GLU A 334 10.32 -8.24 26.47
CA GLU A 334 11.22 -7.54 27.39
C GLU A 334 11.44 -8.46 28.59
N ASN A 335 12.55 -9.19 28.62
CA ASN A 335 13.06 -9.77 29.85
C ASN A 335 13.86 -8.67 30.59
N PRO A 336 13.47 -8.23 31.81
CA PRO A 336 14.29 -7.33 32.61
C PRO A 336 15.56 -7.99 33.21
N SER A 337 15.86 -9.23 32.85
CA SER A 337 17.00 -9.96 33.39
C SER A 337 17.52 -10.98 32.37
N GLU A 338 18.54 -10.60 31.62
CA GLU A 338 19.82 -11.33 31.57
C GLU A 338 20.80 -10.61 30.65
N SER A 339 21.85 -10.10 31.27
CA SER A 339 23.07 -9.63 30.65
C SER A 339 23.70 -10.72 29.78
N SER A 340 23.43 -10.72 28.47
CA SER A 340 24.33 -11.37 27.50
C SER A 340 24.72 -10.37 26.40
N LYS A 341 25.96 -9.90 26.51
CA LYS A 341 26.60 -8.99 25.57
C LYS A 341 27.14 -9.76 24.36
N THR A 342 26.33 -10.50 23.61
CA THR A 342 26.79 -11.12 22.35
C THR A 342 25.63 -11.48 21.42
N ALA A 343 25.09 -10.46 20.74
CA ALA A 343 24.63 -10.51 19.34
C ALA A 343 24.01 -9.14 19.03
N LYS A 344 24.69 -8.32 18.23
CA LYS A 344 24.14 -7.09 17.67
C LYS A 344 23.12 -7.44 16.58
N TRP A 345 21.96 -7.97 16.96
CA TRP A 345 20.76 -7.99 16.13
C TRP A 345 19.78 -7.02 16.78
N LYS A 346 19.92 -5.72 16.48
CA LYS A 346 18.87 -4.74 16.76
C LYS A 346 17.78 -4.92 15.70
N GLN A 347 17.03 -6.02 15.77
CA GLN A 347 15.74 -6.07 15.09
C GLN A 347 14.83 -5.15 15.89
N LYS A 348 14.52 -3.97 15.33
CA LYS A 348 13.56 -3.02 15.91
C LYS A 348 12.29 -3.82 16.22
N ALA A 349 11.79 -3.74 17.45
CA ALA A 349 10.59 -4.47 17.86
C ALA A 349 9.49 -4.19 16.82
N VAL A 350 8.91 -5.27 16.28
CA VAL A 350 7.81 -5.16 15.32
C VAL A 350 6.67 -4.46 16.06
N SER A 351 6.19 -3.32 15.54
CA SER A 351 5.04 -2.63 16.12
C SER A 351 3.83 -3.55 16.06
N ALA A 352 2.94 -3.50 17.07
CA ALA A 352 1.70 -4.28 17.06
C ALA A 352 0.89 -4.08 15.77
N TYR A 353 0.97 -2.87 15.20
CA TYR A 353 0.39 -2.56 13.90
C TYR A 353 1.02 -3.39 12.76
N SER A 354 2.35 -3.45 12.68
CA SER A 354 3.06 -4.23 11.66
C SER A 354 2.82 -5.74 11.84
N GLU A 355 2.72 -6.24 13.08
CA GLU A 355 2.32 -7.63 13.35
C GLU A 355 0.93 -7.95 12.81
N ALA A 356 -0.05 -7.07 13.06
CA ALA A 356 -1.42 -7.20 12.57
C ALA A 356 -1.45 -7.26 11.04
N LEU A 357 -0.69 -6.38 10.38
CA LEU A 357 -0.60 -6.34 8.92
C LEU A 357 0.07 -7.60 8.34
N VAL A 358 1.10 -8.16 8.99
CA VAL A 358 1.69 -9.44 8.56
C VAL A 358 0.66 -10.58 8.70
N LEU A 359 -0.06 -10.64 9.81
CA LEU A 359 -1.13 -11.63 10.01
C LEU A 359 -2.21 -11.52 8.93
N GLU A 360 -2.64 -10.29 8.61
CA GLU A 360 -3.65 -10.06 7.58
C GLU A 360 -3.13 -10.41 6.18
N ALA A 361 -1.85 -10.10 5.87
CA ALA A 361 -1.22 -10.54 4.63
C ALA A 361 -1.22 -12.06 4.48
N ILE A 362 -0.83 -12.79 5.53
CA ILE A 362 -0.87 -14.26 5.55
C ILE A 362 -2.31 -14.76 5.41
N ARG A 363 -3.24 -14.20 6.18
CA ARG A 363 -4.66 -14.59 6.19
C ARG A 363 -5.29 -14.44 4.82
N TYR A 364 -5.07 -13.29 4.18
CA TYR A 364 -5.60 -12.97 2.86
C TYR A 364 -5.14 -14.01 1.83
N VAL A 365 -3.83 -14.32 1.77
CA VAL A 365 -3.32 -15.26 0.78
C VAL A 365 -3.77 -16.70 1.06
N LEU A 366 -3.67 -17.15 2.32
CA LEU A 366 -4.07 -18.51 2.72
C LEU A 366 -5.58 -18.77 2.58
N ARG A 367 -6.41 -17.71 2.51
CA ARG A 367 -7.84 -17.84 2.22
C ARG A 367 -8.10 -18.39 0.82
N PHE A 368 -7.27 -18.03 -0.15
CA PHE A 368 -7.46 -18.38 -1.56
C PHE A 368 -6.48 -19.44 -2.07
N ARG A 369 -5.29 -19.58 -1.46
CA ARG A 369 -4.25 -20.55 -1.86
C ARG A 369 -4.20 -21.74 -0.91
N LYS A 370 -5.05 -22.74 -1.16
CA LYS A 370 -5.21 -23.93 -0.31
C LYS A 370 -3.95 -24.80 -0.25
N GLU A 371 -3.18 -24.87 -1.33
CA GLU A 371 -1.95 -25.66 -1.38
C GLU A 371 -0.90 -25.13 -0.39
N LEU A 372 -0.86 -23.81 -0.19
CA LEU A 372 0.04 -23.20 0.80
C LEU A 372 -0.39 -23.53 2.23
N CYS A 373 -1.70 -23.62 2.52
CA CYS A 373 -2.18 -24.12 3.81
C CYS A 373 -1.65 -25.52 4.10
N ASP A 374 -1.73 -26.44 3.12
CA ASP A 374 -1.23 -27.80 3.28
C ASP A 374 0.27 -27.85 3.57
N VAL A 375 1.07 -27.01 2.86
CA VAL A 375 2.51 -26.93 3.10
C VAL A 375 2.82 -26.36 4.47
N PHE A 376 2.18 -25.26 4.89
CA PHE A 376 2.34 -24.72 6.24
C PHE A 376 2.00 -25.74 7.32
N LEU A 377 0.85 -26.41 7.21
CA LEU A 377 0.42 -27.43 8.17
C LEU A 377 1.39 -28.62 8.21
N LYS A 378 1.92 -29.04 7.05
CA LYS A 378 2.93 -30.11 6.96
C LYS A 378 4.24 -29.71 7.64
N GLU A 379 4.75 -28.51 7.38
CA GLU A 379 6.00 -28.02 7.98
C GLU A 379 5.88 -27.83 9.50
N ILE A 380 4.74 -27.33 9.99
CA ILE A 380 4.49 -27.18 11.44
C ILE A 380 4.32 -28.55 12.10
N LYS A 381 3.61 -29.48 11.46
CA LYS A 381 3.44 -30.85 11.96
C LYS A 381 4.78 -31.59 12.08
N ALA A 382 5.72 -31.35 11.17
CA ALA A 382 7.04 -31.99 11.15
C ALA A 382 8.01 -31.50 12.24
N VAL A 383 7.69 -30.42 12.96
CA VAL A 383 8.59 -29.85 13.99
C VAL A 383 8.46 -30.62 15.30
N GLU A 384 9.50 -31.32 15.73
CA GLU A 384 9.41 -32.21 16.90
C GLU A 384 9.93 -31.60 18.20
N ARG A 385 10.80 -30.59 18.13
CA ARG A 385 11.44 -29.99 19.31
C ARG A 385 10.74 -28.69 19.69
N GLN A 386 10.40 -28.53 20.96
CA GLN A 386 9.76 -27.32 21.49
C GLN A 386 10.53 -26.04 21.12
N LYS A 387 11.87 -26.05 21.22
CA LYS A 387 12.73 -24.90 20.87
C LYS A 387 12.68 -24.48 19.40
N ASN A 388 12.21 -25.35 18.51
CA ASN A 388 12.11 -25.07 17.09
C ASN A 388 10.74 -24.48 16.72
N HIS A 389 9.78 -24.50 17.65
CA HIS A 389 8.51 -23.82 17.46
C HIS A 389 8.64 -22.32 17.73
N LYS A 390 7.98 -21.55 16.88
CA LYS A 390 8.01 -20.09 16.92
C LYS A 390 6.60 -19.51 16.96
N VAL A 391 6.47 -18.25 17.36
CA VAL A 391 5.17 -17.55 17.45
C VAL A 391 4.38 -17.67 16.15
N ILE A 392 5.08 -17.55 15.00
CA ILE A 392 4.47 -17.68 13.69
C ILE A 392 3.84 -19.07 13.43
N ASP A 393 4.35 -20.14 14.04
CA ASP A 393 3.73 -21.47 13.91
C ASP A 393 2.34 -21.49 14.56
N PHE A 394 2.22 -20.92 15.76
CA PHE A 394 0.95 -20.81 16.46
C PHE A 394 -0.01 -19.87 15.73
N TRP A 395 0.49 -18.73 15.26
CA TRP A 395 -0.28 -17.75 14.49
C TRP A 395 -0.80 -18.28 13.16
N VAL A 396 0.01 -19.02 12.41
CA VAL A 396 -0.46 -19.66 11.17
C VAL A 396 -1.55 -20.69 11.47
N LEU A 397 -1.41 -21.50 12.53
CA LEU A 397 -2.49 -22.43 12.94
C LEU A 397 -3.78 -21.66 13.29
N LEU A 398 -3.67 -20.52 13.96
CA LEU A 398 -4.79 -19.65 14.29
C LEU A 398 -5.45 -19.07 13.05
N VAL A 399 -4.65 -18.55 12.10
CA VAL A 399 -5.11 -18.02 10.81
C VAL A 399 -5.85 -19.09 10.00
N VAL A 400 -5.27 -20.28 9.88
CA VAL A 400 -5.89 -21.40 9.15
C VAL A 400 -7.19 -21.84 9.83
N HIS A 401 -7.23 -21.87 11.16
CA HIS A 401 -8.46 -22.15 11.89
C HIS A 401 -9.54 -21.06 11.66
N ALA A 402 -9.16 -19.79 11.73
CA ALA A 402 -10.04 -18.63 11.53
C ALA A 402 -10.61 -18.55 10.10
N ASN A 403 -9.82 -18.90 9.09
CA ASN A 403 -10.28 -18.99 7.69
C ASN A 403 -11.31 -20.11 7.48
N GLY A 404 -11.35 -21.11 8.36
CA GLY A 404 -12.35 -22.16 8.33
C GLY A 404 -12.14 -23.20 7.21
N GLY A 405 -13.26 -23.73 6.70
CA GLY A 405 -13.25 -24.69 5.59
C GLY A 405 -12.59 -26.03 5.93
N LEU A 406 -11.94 -26.65 4.93
CA LEU A 406 -11.38 -28.01 5.03
C LEU A 406 -10.18 -28.11 5.99
N HIS A 407 -9.38 -27.03 6.11
CA HIS A 407 -8.15 -27.05 6.91
C HIS A 407 -8.37 -26.73 8.40
N ARG A 408 -9.55 -26.22 8.79
CA ARG A 408 -9.86 -25.85 10.19
C ARG A 408 -9.60 -27.00 11.16
N LYS A 409 -10.19 -28.18 10.88
CA LYS A 409 -10.03 -29.37 11.71
C LYS A 409 -8.58 -29.88 11.71
N ALA A 410 -7.87 -29.73 10.61
CA ALA A 410 -6.47 -30.13 10.51
C ALA A 410 -5.57 -29.25 11.39
N ALA A 411 -5.77 -27.92 11.37
CA ALA A 411 -5.07 -26.98 12.24
C ALA A 411 -5.33 -27.28 13.73
N GLU A 412 -6.60 -27.47 14.10
CA GLU A 412 -6.98 -27.83 15.49
C GLU A 412 -6.36 -29.16 15.93
N THR A 413 -6.37 -30.17 15.05
CA THR A 413 -5.79 -31.49 15.34
C THR A 413 -4.27 -31.40 15.53
N ILE A 414 -3.58 -30.60 14.70
CA ILE A 414 -2.14 -30.36 14.85
C ILE A 414 -1.88 -29.66 16.17
N LEU A 415 -2.60 -28.58 16.47
CA LEU A 415 -2.46 -27.83 17.72
C LEU A 415 -2.62 -28.75 18.94
N ARG A 416 -3.70 -29.56 18.99
CA ARG A 416 -3.94 -30.54 20.06
C ARG A 416 -2.79 -31.53 20.20
N LYS A 417 -2.33 -32.14 19.10
CA LYS A 417 -1.23 -33.12 19.14
C LYS A 417 0.07 -32.50 19.66
N LYS A 418 0.38 -31.28 19.23
CA LYS A 418 1.59 -30.58 19.66
C LYS A 418 1.56 -30.21 21.14
N ILE A 419 0.38 -29.89 21.69
CA ILE A 419 0.20 -29.68 23.14
C ILE A 419 0.41 -30.98 23.91
N VAL A 420 -0.25 -32.08 23.49
CA VAL A 420 -0.11 -33.39 24.15
C VAL A 420 1.34 -33.89 24.13
N GLN A 421 2.08 -33.59 23.06
CA GLN A 421 3.51 -33.93 22.93
C GLN A 421 4.44 -33.00 23.73
N GLY A 422 3.92 -31.98 24.41
CA GLY A 422 4.73 -30.98 25.12
C GLY A 422 5.57 -30.08 24.20
N GLN A 423 5.24 -30.03 22.91
CA GLN A 423 6.00 -29.29 21.90
C GLN A 423 5.57 -27.81 21.82
N LEU A 424 4.32 -27.50 22.19
CA LEU A 424 3.84 -26.13 22.41
C LEU A 424 3.77 -25.85 23.91
N GLY A 425 4.89 -25.41 24.49
CA GLY A 425 4.94 -25.10 25.92
C GLY A 425 4.53 -23.66 26.24
N ASP A 426 4.48 -23.37 27.54
CA ASP A 426 3.97 -22.11 28.11
C ASP A 426 4.66 -20.87 27.57
N TYR A 427 5.98 -20.90 27.43
CA TYR A 427 6.75 -19.77 26.88
C TYR A 427 6.24 -19.34 25.51
N LEU A 428 5.95 -20.31 24.62
CA LEU A 428 5.48 -20.01 23.28
C LEU A 428 4.06 -19.47 23.30
N LEU A 429 3.18 -20.04 24.13
CA LEU A 429 1.81 -19.56 24.29
C LEU A 429 1.80 -18.12 24.81
N GLN A 430 2.56 -17.83 25.87
CA GLN A 430 2.71 -16.48 26.41
C GLN A 430 3.26 -15.52 25.35
N SER A 431 4.36 -15.87 24.68
CA SER A 431 4.95 -15.06 23.61
C SER A 431 4.02 -14.82 22.42
N SER A 432 3.01 -15.67 22.25
CA SER A 432 2.07 -15.57 21.14
C SER A 432 0.87 -14.68 21.44
N ILE A 433 0.49 -14.48 22.70
CA ILE A 433 -0.76 -13.79 23.09
C ILE A 433 -0.50 -12.57 23.99
N HIS A 434 0.42 -12.69 24.96
CA HIS A 434 0.67 -11.67 25.98
C HIS A 434 1.09 -10.34 25.34
N LYS A 435 0.40 -9.24 25.71
CA LYS A 435 0.61 -7.88 25.18
C LYS A 435 0.44 -7.75 23.65
N LYS A 436 -0.33 -8.64 23.01
CA LYS A 436 -0.59 -8.61 21.55
C LYS A 436 -2.06 -8.48 21.18
N ALA A 437 -2.86 -7.88 22.07
CA ALA A 437 -4.29 -7.72 21.84
C ALA A 437 -4.60 -6.89 20.59
N GLU A 438 -3.80 -5.85 20.31
CA GLU A 438 -3.95 -5.05 19.08
C GLU A 438 -3.73 -5.90 17.82
N SER A 439 -2.66 -6.71 17.79
CA SER A 439 -2.34 -7.60 16.67
C SER A 439 -3.34 -8.74 16.49
N LEU A 440 -3.96 -9.20 17.58
CA LEU A 440 -4.81 -10.38 17.62
C LEU A 440 -6.31 -10.09 17.72
N LYS A 441 -6.72 -8.82 17.63
CA LYS A 441 -8.11 -8.39 17.82
C LYS A 441 -9.10 -9.18 16.96
N ASP A 442 -8.81 -9.33 15.68
CA ASP A 442 -9.67 -10.07 14.74
C ASP A 442 -9.64 -11.59 14.96
N TYR A 443 -8.68 -12.09 15.73
CA TYR A 443 -8.52 -13.50 16.07
C TYR A 443 -9.03 -13.85 17.47
N PHE A 444 -9.48 -12.87 18.27
CA PHE A 444 -10.05 -13.13 19.60
C PHE A 444 -11.18 -14.18 19.57
N PRO A 445 -12.20 -14.11 18.67
CA PRO A 445 -13.25 -15.13 18.63
C PRO A 445 -12.71 -16.53 18.31
N THR A 446 -11.62 -16.58 17.53
CA THR A 446 -10.96 -17.83 17.16
C THR A 446 -10.22 -18.43 18.36
N LEU A 447 -9.48 -17.63 19.12
CA LEU A 447 -8.79 -18.06 20.35
C LEU A 447 -9.79 -18.52 21.42
N LEU A 448 -10.90 -17.79 21.58
CA LEU A 448 -11.97 -18.15 22.51
C LEU A 448 -12.61 -19.49 22.12
N ASN A 449 -12.95 -19.67 20.84
CA ASN A 449 -13.53 -20.92 20.34
C ASN A 449 -12.60 -22.13 20.46
N ILE A 450 -11.30 -21.96 20.22
CA ILE A 450 -10.29 -23.01 20.43
C ILE A 450 -10.23 -23.36 21.92
N SER A 451 -10.18 -22.36 22.80
CA SER A 451 -10.12 -22.55 24.25
C SER A 451 -11.34 -23.29 24.77
N GLU A 452 -12.53 -22.92 24.33
CA GLU A 452 -13.78 -23.62 24.65
C GLU A 452 -13.77 -25.08 24.19
N THR A 453 -13.26 -25.35 23.00
CA THR A 453 -13.17 -26.72 22.46
C THR A 453 -12.12 -27.55 23.21
N PHE A 454 -11.02 -26.92 23.62
CA PHE A 454 -9.92 -27.55 24.34
C PHE A 454 -10.24 -27.79 25.82
N MET A 455 -11.09 -26.95 26.41
CA MET A 455 -11.56 -27.14 27.78
C MET A 455 -12.39 -28.42 27.93
N ARG A 456 -13.11 -28.80 26.86
CA ARG A 456 -13.89 -30.05 26.77
C ARG A 456 -13.06 -31.28 26.39
N ALA A 457 -11.73 -31.12 26.25
CA ALA A 457 -10.83 -32.21 25.90
C ALA A 457 -10.62 -33.18 27.06
N ARG A 458 -10.45 -34.48 26.74
CA ARG A 458 -10.10 -35.50 27.74
C ARG A 458 -8.68 -35.31 28.27
N GLU A 459 -7.77 -34.88 27.41
CA GLU A 459 -6.36 -34.73 27.74
C GLU A 459 -6.13 -33.55 28.68
N ALA A 460 -5.61 -33.82 29.90
CA ALA A 460 -5.37 -32.80 30.91
C ALA A 460 -4.43 -31.67 30.43
N ALA A 461 -3.40 -32.01 29.64
CA ALA A 461 -2.49 -31.01 29.05
C ALA A 461 -3.22 -30.01 28.13
N VAL A 462 -4.23 -30.47 27.39
CA VAL A 462 -5.02 -29.64 26.47
C VAL A 462 -5.96 -28.73 27.26
N ARG A 463 -6.56 -29.24 28.35
CA ARG A 463 -7.35 -28.42 29.28
C ARG A 463 -6.51 -27.35 29.97
N GLN A 464 -5.33 -27.70 30.46
CA GLN A 464 -4.40 -26.74 31.07
C GLN A 464 -3.97 -25.66 30.08
N PHE A 465 -3.74 -26.02 28.81
CA PHE A 465 -3.46 -25.05 27.76
C PHE A 465 -4.64 -24.07 27.55
N ALA A 466 -5.88 -24.56 27.57
CA ALA A 466 -7.08 -23.71 27.49
C ALA A 466 -7.19 -22.76 28.70
N CYS A 467 -6.95 -23.24 29.91
CA CYS A 467 -6.93 -22.41 31.14
C CYS A 467 -5.94 -21.25 31.01
N LYS A 468 -4.71 -21.54 30.57
CA LYS A 468 -3.68 -20.51 30.33
C LYS A 468 -4.07 -19.56 29.21
N THR A 469 -4.71 -20.05 28.16
CA THR A 469 -5.20 -19.22 27.07
C THR A 469 -6.28 -18.25 27.55
N TYR A 470 -7.27 -18.71 28.34
CA TYR A 470 -8.25 -17.82 28.98
C TYR A 470 -7.60 -16.75 29.85
N ALA A 471 -6.63 -17.14 30.69
CA ALA A 471 -5.92 -16.19 31.54
C ALA A 471 -5.18 -15.12 30.71
N LEU A 472 -4.49 -15.52 29.65
CA LEU A 472 -3.78 -14.62 28.75
C LEU A 472 -4.71 -13.71 27.94
N LEU A 473 -5.88 -14.22 27.52
CA LEU A 473 -6.89 -13.41 26.84
C LEU A 473 -7.45 -12.34 27.79
N PHE A 474 -7.77 -12.70 29.04
CA PHE A 474 -8.26 -11.75 30.04
C PHE A 474 -7.22 -10.66 30.38
N GLU A 475 -5.96 -11.07 30.51
CA GLU A 475 -4.85 -10.17 30.78
C GLU A 475 -4.59 -9.21 29.61
N SER A 476 -4.47 -9.76 28.39
CA SER A 476 -4.02 -9.00 27.22
C SER A 476 -5.10 -8.07 26.67
N PHE A 477 -6.36 -8.48 26.69
CA PHE A 477 -7.48 -7.68 26.19
C PHE A 477 -8.09 -6.89 27.35
N ALA A 478 -7.79 -5.59 27.40
CA ALA A 478 -8.14 -4.74 28.54
C ALA A 478 -9.59 -4.24 28.53
N ASP A 479 -10.26 -4.23 27.37
CA ASP A 479 -11.62 -3.72 27.25
C ASP A 479 -12.66 -4.67 27.85
N SER A 480 -13.79 -4.08 28.27
CA SER A 480 -14.81 -4.82 29.00
C SER A 480 -15.48 -5.91 28.17
N TYR A 481 -15.58 -5.72 26.85
CA TYR A 481 -16.23 -6.69 25.97
C TYR A 481 -15.46 -8.01 25.96
N HIS A 482 -14.16 -7.98 25.63
CA HIS A 482 -13.36 -9.21 25.56
C HIS A 482 -13.22 -9.91 26.92
N ARG A 483 -13.06 -9.14 28.01
CA ARG A 483 -13.01 -9.72 29.37
C ARG A 483 -14.31 -10.39 29.76
N GLN A 484 -15.45 -9.77 29.45
CA GLN A 484 -16.76 -10.35 29.72
C GLN A 484 -16.97 -11.65 28.94
N GLU A 485 -16.57 -11.71 27.67
CA GLU A 485 -16.66 -12.93 26.85
C GLU A 485 -15.81 -14.07 27.44
N VAL A 486 -14.58 -13.79 27.90
CA VAL A 486 -13.73 -14.77 28.59
C VAL A 486 -14.41 -15.28 29.87
N LEU A 487 -14.93 -14.38 30.70
CA LEU A 487 -15.63 -14.74 31.93
C LEU A 487 -16.91 -15.55 31.64
N ALA A 488 -17.68 -15.16 30.62
CA ALA A 488 -18.89 -15.86 30.20
C ALA A 488 -18.59 -17.31 29.80
N ALA A 489 -17.53 -17.51 29.01
CA ALA A 489 -17.08 -18.83 28.61
C ALA A 489 -16.66 -19.69 29.83
N LEU A 490 -15.85 -19.12 30.75
CA LEU A 490 -15.44 -19.81 31.97
C LEU A 490 -16.63 -20.18 32.86
N ILE A 491 -17.56 -19.25 33.11
CA ILE A 491 -18.77 -19.50 33.90
C ILE A 491 -19.61 -20.60 33.26
N THR A 492 -19.76 -20.60 31.94
CA THR A 492 -20.48 -21.65 31.22
C THR A 492 -19.88 -23.03 31.47
N HIS A 493 -18.55 -23.16 31.48
CA HIS A 493 -17.89 -24.44 31.81
C HIS A 493 -18.09 -24.85 33.27
N THR A 494 -18.19 -23.91 34.21
CA THR A 494 -18.48 -24.24 35.63
C THR A 494 -19.89 -24.78 35.83
N GLY A 495 -20.84 -24.40 34.97
CA GLY A 495 -22.20 -24.93 34.94
C GLY A 495 -22.35 -26.22 34.14
N SER A 496 -21.26 -26.77 33.60
CA SER A 496 -21.28 -27.98 32.78
C SER A 496 -21.50 -29.25 33.61
N VAL A 497 -22.11 -30.26 32.98
CA VAL A 497 -22.26 -31.61 33.56
C VAL A 497 -20.94 -32.39 33.53
N ASN A 498 -19.95 -31.94 32.75
CA ASN A 498 -18.66 -32.60 32.64
C ASN A 498 -17.72 -32.19 33.78
N ASN A 499 -17.61 -33.02 34.82
CA ASN A 499 -16.77 -32.71 35.99
C ASN A 499 -15.28 -32.48 35.66
N GLU A 500 -14.79 -32.98 34.51
CA GLU A 500 -13.41 -32.78 34.10
C GLU A 500 -13.10 -31.32 33.70
N GLU A 501 -14.10 -30.54 33.27
CA GLU A 501 -13.90 -29.13 32.89
C GLU A 501 -14.27 -28.15 34.01
N VAL A 502 -15.15 -28.54 34.93
CA VAL A 502 -15.60 -27.69 36.05
C VAL A 502 -14.43 -27.28 36.94
N GLY A 503 -13.63 -28.25 37.40
CA GLY A 503 -12.49 -28.00 38.30
C GLY A 503 -11.48 -27.00 37.72
N PRO A 504 -10.89 -27.28 36.54
CA PRO A 504 -9.93 -26.37 35.90
C PRO A 504 -10.52 -24.98 35.57
N SER A 505 -11.82 -24.90 35.26
CA SER A 505 -12.51 -23.61 35.02
C SER A 505 -12.56 -22.77 36.29
N MET A 506 -12.93 -23.39 37.42
CA MET A 506 -12.96 -22.73 38.73
C MET A 506 -11.55 -22.31 39.17
N GLU A 507 -10.55 -23.17 38.99
CA GLU A 507 -9.15 -22.84 39.27
C GLU A 507 -8.68 -21.63 38.45
N THR A 508 -9.07 -21.55 37.17
CA THR A 508 -8.77 -20.39 36.32
C THR A 508 -9.45 -19.13 36.84
N LEU A 509 -10.73 -19.19 37.22
CA LEU A 509 -11.44 -18.05 37.81
C LEU A 509 -10.81 -17.58 39.13
N VAL A 510 -10.38 -18.51 39.98
CA VAL A 510 -9.63 -18.19 41.21
C VAL A 510 -8.29 -17.54 40.88
N SER A 511 -7.56 -18.06 39.89
CA SER A 511 -6.32 -17.46 39.42
C SER A 511 -6.53 -16.04 38.89
N LEU A 512 -7.62 -15.79 38.16
CA LEU A 512 -7.97 -14.44 37.68
C LEU A 512 -8.31 -13.50 38.84
N ALA A 513 -9.13 -13.96 39.80
CA ALA A 513 -9.52 -13.17 40.96
C ALA A 513 -8.34 -12.82 41.88
N THR A 514 -7.34 -13.70 41.96
CA THR A 514 -6.11 -13.47 42.75
C THR A 514 -5.11 -12.57 42.02
N THR A 515 -5.00 -12.68 40.70
CA THR A 515 -4.00 -11.95 39.91
C THR A 515 -4.50 -10.57 39.46
N PHE A 516 -5.78 -10.44 39.12
CA PHE A 516 -6.40 -9.25 38.54
C PHE A 516 -7.68 -8.84 39.29
N PRO A 517 -7.61 -8.57 40.62
CA PRO A 517 -8.79 -8.29 41.41
C PRO A 517 -9.49 -7.00 40.96
N HIS A 518 -8.74 -5.95 40.62
CA HIS A 518 -9.30 -4.65 40.23
C HIS A 518 -10.03 -4.70 38.90
N GLU A 519 -9.48 -5.47 37.96
CA GLU A 519 -10.03 -5.69 36.63
C GLU A 519 -11.29 -6.55 36.66
N LEU A 520 -11.44 -7.40 37.68
CA LEU A 520 -12.55 -8.33 37.83
C LEU A 520 -13.74 -7.72 38.60
N LEU A 521 -13.50 -6.71 39.45
CA LEU A 521 -14.54 -6.00 40.22
C LEU A 521 -15.74 -5.51 39.38
N PRO A 522 -15.57 -4.90 38.19
CA PRO A 522 -16.70 -4.47 37.37
C PRO A 522 -17.64 -5.61 36.94
N PHE A 523 -17.14 -6.85 36.92
CA PHE A 523 -17.88 -8.04 36.51
C PHE A 523 -18.43 -8.85 37.69
N ALA A 524 -18.35 -8.34 38.93
CA ALA A 524 -18.76 -9.08 40.12
C ALA A 524 -20.24 -9.51 40.08
N ASN A 525 -21.15 -8.65 39.59
CA ASN A 525 -22.57 -8.99 39.46
C ASN A 525 -22.79 -10.08 38.40
N PHE A 526 -22.05 -9.99 37.30
CA PHE A 526 -22.07 -10.99 36.23
C PHE A 526 -21.64 -12.37 36.74
N ILE A 527 -20.60 -12.44 37.57
CA ILE A 527 -20.13 -13.68 38.19
C ILE A 527 -21.12 -14.23 39.24
N LYS A 528 -21.79 -13.35 39.99
CA LYS A 528 -22.81 -13.74 40.98
C LYS A 528 -24.11 -14.24 40.33
N GLY A 529 -24.32 -13.98 39.05
CA GLY A 529 -25.57 -14.29 38.35
C GLY A 529 -26.76 -13.45 38.81
N THR A 530 -26.50 -12.22 39.30
CA THR A 530 -27.50 -11.29 39.88
C THR A 530 -27.66 -10.03 39.05
#